data_AF-A0A5F5XQY2-F1
#
_entry.id   AF-A0A5F5XQY2-F1
#
_cell.length_a   1.000
_cell.length_b   1.000
_cell.length_c   1.000
_cell.angle_alpha   90.00
_cell.angle_beta   90.00
_cell.angle_gamma   90.00
#
_symmetry.space_group_name_H-M   'P 1'
#
loop_
_entity.id
_entity.type
_entity.pdbx_description
1 polymer ?
#
loop_
_entity_poly.entity_id
_entity_poly.type
_entity_poly.pdbx_seq_one_letter_code
_entity_poly.pdbx_strand_id
1 'polypeptide(L)'
;TEKISMNNNKTTGVAILILKKLDVKSKMVTRDEKGQYIIIKGFILQEDLTIINTYVSNLEAPKYRKQLITNIKVLIANNTTIVGDFNTLLRTMDRSSKQEINKETMALSDMVDQMYLTDIFRTFHSNAAEYKFF
;
A
#
# COMPACT_ATOMS: atom_id res chain seq x y z
N THR A 1 17.31 17.50 2.05
CA THR A 1 16.87 16.70 3.19
C THR A 1 15.53 17.24 3.64
N GLU A 2 14.41 16.61 3.27
CA GLU A 2 13.12 17.03 3.83
C GLU A 2 13.01 16.52 5.27
N LYS A 3 12.75 17.44 6.20
CA LYS A 3 12.54 17.14 7.62
C LYS A 3 11.29 16.28 7.77
N ILE A 4 11.44 15.10 8.39
CA ILE A 4 10.32 14.31 8.88
C ILE A 4 9.74 15.08 10.08
N SER A 5 8.54 15.63 9.92
CA SER A 5 7.76 16.19 11.04
C SER A 5 7.06 15.04 11.74
N MET A 6 7.59 14.59 12.88
CA MET A 6 6.87 13.73 13.81
C MET A 6 5.95 14.60 14.67
N ASN A 7 4.65 14.44 14.49
CA ASN A 7 3.64 15.06 15.34
C ASN A 7 3.30 14.08 16.48
N ASN A 8 3.59 14.45 17.73
CA ASN A 8 3.60 13.56 18.90
C ASN A 8 2.22 13.00 19.33
N ASN A 9 1.13 13.33 18.61
CA ASN A 9 -0.23 12.86 18.90
C ASN A 9 -0.79 11.86 17.87
N LYS A 10 0.01 11.41 16.88
CA LYS A 10 -0.43 10.42 15.88
C LYS A 10 0.00 9.01 16.31
N THR A 11 -0.95 8.08 16.33
CA THR A 11 -0.71 6.65 16.63
C THR A 11 -0.18 5.86 15.43
N THR A 12 -0.13 6.48 14.25
CA THR A 12 0.31 5.87 12.99
C THR A 12 1.22 6.81 12.21
N GLY A 13 2.17 6.24 11.46
CA GLY A 13 3.05 7.00 10.58
C GLY A 13 3.73 6.11 9.55
N VAL A 14 3.78 6.60 8.32
CA VAL A 14 4.49 5.96 7.20
C VAL A 14 5.57 6.88 6.65
N ALA A 15 6.63 6.27 6.11
CA ALA A 15 7.73 6.98 5.48
C ALA A 15 8.14 6.31 4.17
N ILE A 16 8.65 7.09 3.23
CA ILE A 16 9.34 6.58 2.04
C ILE A 16 10.75 7.16 2.08
N LEU A 17 11.75 6.28 2.00
CA LEU A 17 13.15 6.65 1.91
C LEU A 17 13.63 6.43 0.48
N ILE A 18 14.13 7.48 -0.14
CA ILE A 18 14.72 7.43 -1.49
C ILE A 18 16.23 7.61 -1.34
N LEU A 19 16.98 6.69 -1.93
CA LEU A 19 18.44 6.75 -1.90
C LEU A 19 18.92 8.00 -2.66
N LYS A 20 19.78 8.80 -2.02
CA LYS A 20 20.26 10.09 -2.55
C LYS A 20 20.89 10.01 -3.95
N LYS A 21 21.44 8.85 -4.32
CA LYS A 21 22.07 8.62 -5.63
C LYS A 21 21.06 8.40 -6.76
N LEU A 22 19.79 8.10 -6.44
CA LEU A 22 18.74 7.96 -7.45
C LEU A 22 18.26 9.35 -7.83
N ASP A 23 18.29 9.67 -9.12
CA ASP A 23 17.75 10.93 -9.66
C ASP A 23 16.22 10.83 -9.76
N VAL A 24 15.55 10.76 -8.60
CA VAL A 24 14.09 10.81 -8.52
C VAL A 24 13.66 12.27 -8.46
N LYS A 25 12.90 12.70 -9.46
CA LYS A 25 12.33 14.06 -9.53
C LYS A 25 10.90 14.01 -9.02
N SER A 26 10.68 14.39 -7.76
CA SER A 26 9.33 14.45 -7.19
C SER A 26 8.56 15.64 -7.75
N LYS A 27 7.36 15.40 -8.29
CA LYS A 27 6.41 16.43 -8.72
C LYS A 27 5.40 16.75 -7.62
N MET A 28 4.99 15.75 -6.86
CA MET A 28 3.96 15.90 -5.83
C MET A 28 4.18 14.90 -4.69
N VAL A 29 3.96 15.37 -3.46
CA VAL A 29 3.92 14.53 -2.26
C VAL A 29 2.58 14.76 -1.58
N THR A 30 1.80 13.69 -1.41
CA THR A 30 0.52 13.72 -0.69
C THR A 30 0.67 12.93 0.61
N ARG A 31 0.26 13.52 1.72
CA ARG A 31 0.34 12.91 3.05
C ARG A 31 -1.06 12.84 3.63
N ASP A 32 -1.41 11.68 4.16
CA ASP A 32 -2.65 11.53 4.90
C ASP A 32 -2.61 12.30 6.23
N GLU A 33 -3.76 12.87 6.61
CA GLU A 33 -3.89 13.61 7.86
C GLU A 33 -3.71 12.73 9.08
N LYS A 34 -4.08 11.44 9.02
CA LYS A 34 -3.90 10.49 10.12
C LYS A 34 -2.54 9.79 10.08
N GLY A 35 -1.81 9.88 8.96
CA GLY A 35 -0.52 9.24 8.78
C GLY A 35 -0.61 7.79 8.28
N GLN A 36 -1.74 7.42 7.68
CA GLN A 36 -2.00 6.06 7.17
C GLN A 36 -1.42 5.83 5.78
N TYR A 37 -1.16 6.90 5.01
CA TYR A 37 -0.47 6.77 3.74
C TYR A 37 0.37 8.00 3.40
N ILE A 38 1.37 7.77 2.56
CA ILE A 38 2.15 8.79 1.87
C ILE A 38 2.28 8.38 0.41
N ILE A 39 2.11 9.35 -0.48
CA ILE A 39 2.19 9.16 -1.92
C ILE A 39 3.26 10.09 -2.47
N ILE A 40 4.13 9.54 -3.30
CA ILE A 40 5.10 10.29 -4.08
C ILE A 40 4.76 10.07 -5.54
N LYS A 41 4.45 11.16 -6.26
CA LYS A 41 4.41 11.20 -7.72
C LYS A 41 5.62 11.95 -8.23
N GLY A 42 6.28 11.42 -9.24
CA GLY A 42 7.49 12.00 -9.79
C GLY A 42 7.97 11.25 -11.02
N PHE A 43 9.26 11.34 -11.27
CA PHE A 43 9.92 10.71 -12.41
C PHE A 43 11.21 10.04 -11.99
N ILE A 44 11.53 8.91 -12.63
CA ILE A 44 12.84 8.27 -12.56
C ILE A 44 13.20 7.81 -13.98
N LEU A 45 14.40 8.12 -14.45
CA LEU A 45 14.84 7.76 -15.82
C LEU A 45 13.87 8.19 -16.94
N GLN A 46 13.22 9.36 -16.79
CA GLN A 46 12.19 9.90 -17.69
C GLN A 46 10.84 9.16 -17.68
N GLU A 47 10.71 8.09 -16.91
CA GLU A 47 9.46 7.38 -16.70
C GLU A 47 8.69 8.00 -15.53
N ASP A 48 7.36 8.05 -15.66
CA ASP A 48 6.48 8.39 -14.54
C ASP A 48 6.68 7.39 -13.40
N LEU A 49 6.63 7.87 -12.17
CA LEU A 49 6.74 7.07 -10.96
C LEU A 49 5.65 7.49 -9.97
N THR A 50 4.85 6.53 -9.52
CA THR A 50 3.94 6.70 -8.40
C THR A 50 4.22 5.64 -7.34
N ILE A 51 4.64 6.05 -6.15
CA ILE A 51 4.82 5.16 -4.99
C ILE A 51 3.79 5.53 -3.94
N ILE A 52 3.01 4.55 -3.51
CA ILE A 52 2.03 4.67 -2.43
C ILE A 52 2.52 3.77 -1.30
N ASN A 53 2.90 4.33 -0.16
CA ASN A 53 3.15 3.56 1.06
C ASN A 53 1.97 3.73 2.02
N THR A 54 1.38 2.63 2.48
CA THR A 54 0.23 2.66 3.38
C THR A 54 0.39 1.73 4.59
N TYR A 55 -0.19 2.15 5.71
CA TYR A 55 -0.37 1.35 6.90
C TYR A 55 -1.84 1.43 7.31
N VAL A 56 -2.50 0.27 7.32
CA VAL A 56 -3.91 0.13 7.69
C VAL A 56 -3.98 -0.41 9.11
N SER A 57 -4.47 0.37 10.06
CA SER A 57 -4.57 -0.10 11.46
C SER A 57 -5.61 -1.21 11.63
N ASN A 58 -5.30 -2.23 12.43
CA ASN A 58 -6.20 -3.32 12.81
C ASN A 58 -7.48 -2.85 13.53
N LEU A 59 -7.42 -1.71 14.22
CA LEU A 59 -8.54 -1.16 14.99
C LEU A 59 -9.54 -0.40 14.11
N GLU A 60 -9.16 -0.08 12.88
CA GLU A 60 -10.01 0.71 11.99
C GLU A 60 -10.98 -0.21 11.26
N ALA A 61 -12.27 -0.01 11.56
CA ALA A 61 -13.38 -0.80 11.08
C ALA A 61 -13.34 -1.03 9.55
N PRO A 62 -14.01 -2.07 9.01
CA PRO A 62 -14.03 -2.42 7.58
C PRO A 62 -14.40 -1.25 6.64
N LYS A 63 -15.14 -0.26 7.15
CA LYS A 63 -15.49 0.98 6.47
C LYS A 63 -14.27 1.82 6.07
N TYR A 64 -13.26 1.91 6.93
CA TYR A 64 -12.05 2.70 6.69
C TYR A 64 -11.17 2.05 5.61
N ARG A 65 -11.05 0.72 5.60
CA ARG A 65 -10.35 -0.01 4.53
C ARG A 65 -10.95 0.28 3.16
N LYS A 66 -12.27 0.18 3.01
CA LYS A 66 -12.95 0.51 1.75
C LYS A 66 -12.71 1.96 1.32
N GLN A 67 -12.73 2.90 2.26
CA GLN A 67 -12.46 4.31 1.98
C GLN A 67 -11.01 4.53 1.54
N LEU A 68 -10.05 3.95 2.24
CA LEU A 68 -8.63 4.01 1.86
C LEU A 68 -8.43 3.47 0.44
N ILE A 69 -9.00 2.30 0.15
CA ILE A 69 -8.89 1.69 -1.18
C ILE A 69 -9.54 2.58 -2.25
N THR A 70 -10.70 3.18 -1.97
CA THR A 70 -11.36 4.13 -2.87
C THR A 70 -10.50 5.38 -3.11
N ASN A 71 -9.89 5.91 -2.05
CA ASN A 71 -8.98 7.06 -2.13
C ASN A 71 -7.73 6.70 -2.92
N ILE A 72 -7.16 5.52 -2.72
CA ILE A 72 -6.01 5.02 -3.48
C ILE A 72 -6.39 4.84 -4.96
N LYS A 73 -7.58 4.31 -5.27
CA LYS A 73 -8.05 4.07 -6.64
C LYS A 73 -8.02 5.32 -7.51
N VAL A 74 -8.44 6.46 -6.98
CA VAL A 74 -8.39 7.74 -7.74
C VAL A 74 -6.97 8.29 -7.91
N LEU A 75 -5.99 7.70 -7.24
CA LEU A 75 -4.59 8.15 -7.24
C LEU A 75 -3.68 7.27 -8.10
N ILE A 76 -4.15 6.08 -8.52
CA ILE A 76 -3.43 5.16 -9.40
C ILE A 76 -3.21 5.81 -10.78
N ALA A 77 -1.98 5.66 -11.26
CA ALA A 77 -1.50 5.99 -12.60
C ALA A 77 -0.74 4.80 -13.19
N ASN A 78 -0.36 4.86 -14.47
CA ASN A 78 0.25 3.75 -15.22
C ASN A 78 1.42 3.06 -14.47
N ASN A 79 2.32 3.83 -13.86
CA ASN A 79 3.50 3.30 -13.16
C ASN A 79 3.32 3.42 -11.63
N THR A 80 2.28 2.78 -11.09
CA THR A 80 1.98 2.79 -9.65
C THR A 80 2.49 1.55 -8.94
N THR A 81 3.29 1.75 -7.90
CA THR A 81 3.65 0.71 -6.94
C THR A 81 3.00 1.02 -5.60
N ILE A 82 2.27 0.06 -5.05
CA ILE A 82 1.66 0.16 -3.72
C ILE A 82 2.41 -0.78 -2.80
N VAL A 83 2.90 -0.23 -1.69
CA VAL A 83 3.65 -0.93 -0.66
C VAL A 83 3.05 -0.64 0.71
N GLY A 84 3.40 -1.49 1.67
CA GLY A 84 3.06 -1.29 3.06
C GLY A 84 2.28 -2.45 3.65
N ASP A 85 1.62 -2.20 4.77
CA ASP A 85 0.90 -3.20 5.54
C ASP A 85 -0.61 -2.93 5.48
N PHE A 86 -1.30 -3.80 4.74
CA PHE A 86 -2.74 -3.75 4.59
C PHE A 86 -3.49 -4.37 5.78
N ASN A 87 -2.80 -5.11 6.66
CA ASN A 87 -3.40 -5.87 7.76
C ASN A 87 -4.61 -6.72 7.30
N THR A 88 -4.52 -7.26 6.08
CA THR A 88 -5.49 -8.18 5.49
C THR A 88 -4.81 -9.06 4.46
N LEU A 89 -5.38 -10.24 4.30
CA LEU A 89 -4.98 -11.21 3.30
C LEU A 89 -5.50 -10.78 1.93
N LEU A 90 -4.76 -11.12 0.87
CA LEU A 90 -5.22 -11.00 -0.51
C LEU A 90 -5.75 -12.35 -1.02
N ARG A 91 -5.13 -13.46 -0.58
CA ARG A 91 -5.49 -14.83 -0.96
C ARG A 91 -5.61 -15.73 0.26
N THR A 92 -6.37 -16.82 0.12
CA THR A 92 -6.52 -17.87 1.15
C THR A 92 -5.17 -18.44 1.60
N MET A 93 -4.24 -18.59 0.67
CA MET A 93 -2.89 -19.13 0.89
C MET A 93 -1.93 -18.18 1.61
N ASP A 94 -2.29 -16.91 1.80
CA ASP A 94 -1.45 -15.92 2.50
C ASP A 94 -1.49 -16.09 4.03
N ARG A 95 -2.23 -17.09 4.52
CA ARG A 95 -2.25 -17.50 5.91
C ARG A 95 -2.02 -19.01 6.05
N SER A 96 -1.53 -19.41 7.20
CA SER A 96 -1.33 -20.82 7.55
C SER A 96 -2.64 -21.54 7.86
N SER A 97 -3.65 -20.84 8.40
CA SER A 97 -4.91 -21.45 8.79
C SER A 97 -5.82 -21.72 7.58
N LYS A 98 -6.47 -22.89 7.58
CA LYS A 98 -7.43 -23.31 6.56
C LYS A 98 -8.84 -22.72 6.75
N GLN A 99 -8.96 -21.61 7.48
CA GLN A 99 -10.25 -20.95 7.65
C GLN A 99 -10.79 -20.47 6.30
N GLU A 100 -12.09 -20.17 6.22
CA GLU A 100 -12.67 -19.50 5.05
C GLU A 100 -12.27 -18.03 5.00
N ILE A 101 -12.03 -17.51 3.79
CA ILE A 101 -11.80 -16.08 3.60
C ILE A 101 -13.07 -15.32 3.94
N ASN A 102 -12.92 -14.24 4.70
CA ASN A 102 -14.05 -13.40 5.03
C ASN A 102 -14.43 -12.51 3.82
N LYS A 103 -15.61 -11.87 3.90
CA LYS A 103 -16.11 -10.97 2.85
C LYS A 103 -15.20 -9.77 2.58
N GLU A 104 -14.37 -9.38 3.54
CA GLU A 104 -13.47 -8.23 3.41
C GLU A 104 -12.25 -8.58 2.55
N THR A 105 -11.67 -9.75 2.75
CA THR A 105 -10.61 -10.29 1.89
C THR A 105 -11.08 -10.44 0.44
N MET A 106 -12.29 -10.99 0.24
CA MET A 106 -12.88 -11.08 -1.11
C MET A 106 -13.04 -9.70 -1.75
N ALA A 107 -13.63 -8.74 -1.02
CA ALA A 107 -13.82 -7.39 -1.53
C ALA A 107 -12.50 -6.69 -1.87
N LEU A 108 -11.42 -6.95 -1.11
CA LEU A 108 -10.11 -6.41 -1.44
C LEU A 108 -9.53 -7.06 -2.70
N SER A 109 -9.63 -8.39 -2.83
CA SER A 109 -9.17 -9.09 -4.04
C SER A 109 -9.89 -8.56 -5.28
N ASP A 110 -11.23 -8.47 -5.24
CA ASP A 110 -12.04 -7.93 -6.33
C ASP A 110 -11.61 -6.50 -6.69
N MET A 111 -11.26 -5.68 -5.70
CA MET A 111 -10.80 -4.32 -5.90
C MET A 111 -9.42 -4.28 -6.56
N VAL A 112 -8.47 -5.11 -6.13
CA VAL A 112 -7.13 -5.23 -6.76
C VAL A 112 -7.30 -5.56 -8.25
N ASP A 113 -8.19 -6.50 -8.56
CA ASP A 113 -8.52 -6.87 -9.94
C ASP A 113 -9.15 -5.70 -10.71
N GLN A 114 -10.12 -5.00 -10.12
CA GLN A 114 -10.75 -3.81 -10.74
C GLN A 114 -9.80 -2.63 -10.95
N MET A 115 -8.70 -2.56 -10.20
CA MET A 115 -7.68 -1.52 -10.34
C MET A 115 -6.57 -1.91 -11.32
N TYR A 116 -6.66 -3.09 -11.95
CA TYR A 116 -5.61 -3.64 -12.80
C TYR A 116 -4.27 -3.75 -12.07
N LEU A 117 -4.31 -3.92 -10.73
CA LEU A 117 -3.13 -4.13 -9.92
C LEU A 117 -2.82 -5.62 -9.90
N THR A 118 -1.54 -5.93 -9.83
CA THR A 118 -1.05 -7.31 -9.70
C THR A 118 -0.24 -7.42 -8.41
N ASP A 119 -0.51 -8.45 -7.62
CA ASP A 119 0.36 -8.83 -6.51
C ASP A 119 1.68 -9.37 -7.05
N ILE A 120 2.71 -8.53 -7.03
CA ILE A 120 4.04 -8.83 -7.56
C ILE A 120 4.64 -10.07 -6.87
N PHE A 121 4.48 -10.21 -5.56
CA PHE A 121 5.05 -11.36 -4.84
C PHE A 121 4.41 -12.65 -5.33
N ARG A 122 3.08 -12.68 -5.47
CA ARG A 122 2.36 -13.87 -5.93
C ARG A 122 2.55 -14.16 -7.43
N THR A 123 2.91 -13.18 -8.23
CA THR A 123 3.31 -13.41 -9.63
C THR A 123 4.59 -14.22 -9.72
N PHE A 124 5.57 -13.96 -8.85
CA PHE A 124 6.84 -14.71 -8.84
C PHE A 124 6.81 -15.97 -7.97
N HIS A 125 5.93 -16.01 -6.95
CA HIS A 125 5.86 -17.08 -5.95
C HIS A 125 4.42 -17.60 -5.80
N SER A 126 3.86 -18.09 -6.90
CA SER A 126 2.45 -18.48 -7.02
C SER A 126 1.98 -19.50 -5.99
N ASN A 127 2.87 -20.39 -5.51
CA ASN A 127 2.57 -21.48 -4.58
C ASN A 127 3.35 -21.42 -3.26
N ALA A 128 4.10 -20.35 -2.98
CA ALA A 128 4.93 -20.27 -1.78
C ALA A 128 4.08 -20.14 -0.50
N ALA A 129 4.43 -20.92 0.53
CA ALA A 129 3.86 -20.82 1.87
C ALA A 129 4.73 -19.93 2.75
N GLU A 130 4.76 -18.63 2.43
CA GLU A 130 5.53 -17.62 3.15
C GLU A 130 4.59 -16.61 3.82
N TYR A 131 4.87 -16.29 5.09
CA TYR A 131 4.01 -15.46 5.93
C TYR A 131 4.82 -14.32 6.55
N LYS A 132 4.22 -13.12 6.63
CA LYS A 132 4.90 -11.91 7.13
C LYS A 132 4.71 -11.65 8.63
N PHE A 133 3.73 -12.27 9.27
CA PHE A 133 3.35 -12.03 10.66
C PHE A 133 3.00 -13.37 11.34
N PHE A 134 3.30 -13.49 12.64
CA PHE A 134 3.11 -14.69 13.46
C PHE A 134 2.10 -14.46 14.58
#